data_AF-A0A2N6Q2V4-F1
#
_entry.id   AF-A0A2N6Q2V4-F1
#
_cell.length_a   1.000
_cell.length_b   1.000
_cell.length_c   1.000
_cell.angle_alpha   90.00
_cell.angle_beta   90.00
_cell.angle_gamma   90.00
#
_symmetry.space_group_name_H-M   'P 1'
#
loop_
_entity.id
_entity.type
_entity.pdbx_description
1 polymer ?
#
loop_
_entity_poly.entity_id
_entity_poly.type
_entity_poly.pdbx_seq_one_letter_code
_entity_poly.pdbx_strand_id
1 'polypeptide(L)'
;MNMKHYLLLAICLTLGLGLSSCNQEEPTSGSLADPINPHFRVIGISTQADANLLLAKYLVLDEDKREYSLVITKEEALGLGLTESMFDNAIKEIEETNKFIKEYDNETPNELLLTNPRQKTIEESTLRASEAGVISTSDNQWGYSSFSSVTREAKGVRFLCRSAAALTPVYNCFTKWAAETKSRTAIGAIGVNTEIKVPMAVSGSQSLIRLGFKTSDSNGGTASWGIYR
;
A
#
# COMPACT_ATOMS: atom_id res chain seq x y z
N MET A 1 35.78 -2.66 -77.30
CA MET A 1 36.18 -1.24 -77.48
C MET A 1 36.51 -0.65 -76.12
N ASN A 2 37.62 0.07 -76.05
CA ASN A 2 38.19 0.89 -74.96
C ASN A 2 38.16 0.37 -73.50
N MET A 3 39.27 0.04 -72.79
CA MET A 3 40.58 0.73 -72.59
C MET A 3 40.45 1.85 -71.52
N LYS A 4 40.68 1.64 -70.20
CA LYS A 4 41.93 1.89 -69.39
C LYS A 4 41.56 2.20 -67.91
N HIS A 5 42.41 2.23 -66.86
CA HIS A 5 43.85 1.93 -66.62
C HIS A 5 44.15 1.66 -65.12
N TYR A 6 45.19 0.84 -64.85
CA TYR A 6 46.21 0.84 -63.76
C TYR A 6 45.89 1.32 -62.30
N LEU A 7 46.21 0.59 -61.20
CA LEU A 7 47.40 -0.18 -60.75
C LEU A 7 48.42 0.65 -59.94
N LEU A 8 48.64 0.30 -58.67
CA LEU A 8 49.89 0.20 -57.85
C LEU A 8 49.49 0.16 -56.34
N LEU A 9 49.84 -0.84 -55.52
CA LEU A 9 51.15 -1.11 -54.84
C LEU A 9 51.66 0.07 -53.97
N ALA A 10 52.24 -0.08 -52.77
CA ALA A 10 52.83 -1.24 -52.09
C ALA A 10 52.86 -1.02 -50.53
N ILE A 11 52.72 -2.06 -49.68
CA ILE A 11 53.78 -2.79 -48.93
C ILE A 11 54.54 -2.01 -47.81
N CYS A 12 54.33 -2.41 -46.54
CA CYS A 12 55.32 -2.83 -45.50
C CYS A 12 54.68 -2.72 -44.08
N LEU A 13 54.51 -3.77 -43.26
CA LEU A 13 55.46 -4.67 -42.55
C LEU A 13 55.97 -4.13 -41.19
N THR A 14 56.24 -5.08 -40.28
CA THR A 14 56.82 -4.98 -38.92
C THR A 14 55.87 -4.57 -37.78
N LEU A 15 56.05 -4.98 -36.51
CA LEU A 15 56.44 -6.26 -35.84
C LEU A 15 56.50 -5.98 -34.32
N GLY A 16 56.26 -6.98 -33.46
CA GLY A 16 56.43 -6.92 -31.99
C GLY A 16 55.11 -7.14 -31.22
N LEU A 17 54.82 -8.28 -30.59
CA LEU A 17 55.52 -9.10 -29.57
C LEU A 17 55.44 -8.54 -28.13
N GLY A 18 55.05 -9.41 -27.18
CA GLY A 18 54.83 -9.12 -25.76
C GLY A 18 53.43 -9.54 -25.29
N LEU A 19 53.05 -10.81 -25.22
CA LEU A 19 53.51 -11.88 -24.30
C LEU A 19 53.41 -11.53 -22.80
N SER A 20 52.33 -11.99 -22.16
CA SER A 20 52.17 -12.47 -20.76
C SER A 20 50.68 -12.70 -20.49
N SER A 21 50.16 -13.83 -19.98
CA SER A 21 50.73 -15.17 -19.75
C SER A 21 49.56 -16.19 -19.69
N CYS A 22 49.79 -17.43 -20.11
CA CYS A 22 48.99 -18.58 -19.63
C CYS A 22 49.44 -18.92 -18.17
N ASN A 23 48.81 -19.76 -17.36
CA ASN A 23 47.82 -20.78 -17.63
C ASN A 23 46.93 -21.04 -16.40
N GLN A 24 45.85 -21.79 -16.64
CA GLN A 24 44.94 -22.47 -15.73
C GLN A 24 45.62 -23.32 -14.63
N GLU A 25 44.97 -23.46 -13.47
CA GLU A 25 44.76 -24.77 -12.80
C GLU A 25 43.60 -24.74 -11.76
N GLU A 26 42.54 -25.48 -12.13
CA GLU A 26 41.47 -26.24 -11.42
C GLU A 26 41.12 -26.17 -9.89
N PRO A 27 39.94 -26.74 -9.48
CA PRO A 27 39.18 -26.26 -8.32
C PRO A 27 39.31 -27.10 -7.03
N THR A 28 38.78 -26.56 -5.93
CA THR A 28 38.51 -27.29 -4.67
C THR A 28 37.02 -27.29 -4.31
N SER A 29 36.60 -28.26 -3.49
CA SER A 29 35.31 -28.96 -3.62
C SER A 29 34.34 -28.81 -2.43
N GLY A 30 33.03 -28.70 -2.75
CA GLY A 30 31.89 -28.90 -1.84
C GLY A 30 31.71 -27.83 -0.74
N SER A 31 30.54 -27.67 -0.09
CA SER A 31 29.17 -28.15 -0.32
C SER A 31 28.24 -27.31 0.60
N LEU A 32 26.93 -27.14 0.41
CA LEU A 32 25.93 -27.75 -0.47
C LEU A 32 25.19 -26.66 -1.29
N ALA A 33 24.11 -27.03 -1.99
CA ALA A 33 23.08 -26.09 -2.44
C ALA A 33 21.90 -26.06 -1.45
N ASP A 34 21.30 -24.89 -1.27
CA ASP A 34 19.89 -24.79 -0.87
C ASP A 34 19.18 -23.89 -1.89
N PRO A 35 18.30 -24.43 -2.77
CA PRO A 35 17.76 -23.70 -3.91
C PRO A 35 16.58 -22.82 -3.50
N ILE A 36 16.82 -21.84 -2.62
CA ILE A 36 15.83 -20.84 -2.25
C ILE A 36 15.62 -19.89 -3.43
N ASN A 37 14.60 -20.23 -4.23
CA ASN A 37 13.84 -19.41 -5.19
C ASN A 37 14.43 -18.00 -5.48
N PRO A 38 14.99 -17.75 -6.68
CA PRO A 38 15.67 -16.49 -7.02
C PRO A 38 14.75 -15.25 -7.13
N HIS A 39 13.47 -15.36 -6.77
CA HIS A 39 12.52 -14.25 -6.73
C HIS A 39 12.28 -13.63 -5.34
N PHE A 40 12.86 -14.16 -4.26
CA PHE A 40 12.85 -13.42 -2.99
C PHE A 40 13.89 -12.29 -3.01
N ARG A 41 13.53 -11.17 -3.64
CA ARG A 41 14.20 -9.90 -3.32
C ARG A 41 13.99 -9.64 -1.83
N VAL A 42 15.07 -9.60 -1.07
CA VAL A 42 15.07 -8.89 0.21
C VAL A 42 14.65 -7.46 -0.12
N ILE A 43 13.43 -7.08 0.24
CA ILE A 43 13.01 -5.69 0.24
C ILE A 43 13.89 -5.03 1.28
N GLY A 44 14.83 -4.19 0.84
CA GLY A 44 15.71 -3.47 1.76
C GLY A 44 14.84 -2.58 2.63
N ILE A 45 14.72 -2.92 3.91
CA ILE A 45 13.91 -2.17 4.87
C ILE A 45 14.62 -0.83 5.09
N SER A 46 14.13 0.21 4.42
CA SER A 46 14.79 1.50 4.33
C SER A 46 13.94 2.64 4.89
N THR A 47 12.63 2.44 4.95
CA THR A 47 11.63 3.40 5.41
C THR A 47 10.72 2.80 6.47
N GLN A 48 10.01 3.66 7.22
CA GLN A 48 8.95 3.22 8.14
C GLN A 48 7.82 2.48 7.38
N ALA A 49 7.56 2.85 6.12
CA ALA A 49 6.57 2.16 5.29
C ALA A 49 6.98 0.71 4.99
N ASP A 50 8.25 0.46 4.65
CA ASP A 50 8.78 -0.90 4.44
C ASP A 50 8.67 -1.74 5.72
N ALA A 51 9.04 -1.14 6.86
CA ALA A 51 8.95 -1.78 8.17
C ALA A 51 7.49 -2.11 8.55
N ASN A 52 6.57 -1.16 8.38
CA ASN A 52 5.16 -1.34 8.67
C ASN A 52 4.52 -2.39 7.72
N LEU A 53 4.88 -2.44 6.44
CA LEU A 53 4.46 -3.49 5.50
C LEU A 53 4.96 -4.89 5.90
N LEU A 54 6.14 -5.00 6.52
CA LEU A 54 6.62 -6.28 7.07
C LEU A 54 5.89 -6.64 8.36
N LEU A 55 5.75 -5.69 9.29
CA LEU A 55 5.07 -5.88 10.58
C LEU A 55 3.57 -6.18 10.43
N ALA A 56 2.92 -5.71 9.36
CA ALA A 56 1.52 -6.02 9.04
C ALA A 56 1.23 -7.53 8.95
N LYS A 57 2.24 -8.36 8.59
CA LYS A 57 2.11 -9.83 8.57
C LYS A 57 1.97 -10.43 9.98
N TYR A 58 2.51 -9.73 10.98
CA TYR A 58 2.48 -10.08 12.39
C TYR A 58 1.41 -9.31 13.17
N LEU A 59 0.76 -8.32 12.54
CA LEU A 59 -0.38 -7.62 13.12
C LEU A 59 -1.57 -8.57 13.27
N VAL A 60 -2.23 -8.46 14.42
CA VAL A 60 -3.50 -9.12 14.75
C VAL A 60 -4.48 -8.11 15.33
N LEU A 61 -5.76 -8.38 15.13
CA LEU A 61 -6.86 -7.75 15.84
C LEU A 61 -7.45 -8.81 16.77
N ASP A 62 -7.46 -8.54 18.07
CA ASP A 62 -8.30 -9.26 19.04
C ASP A 62 -9.71 -8.68 18.92
N GLU A 63 -10.63 -9.43 18.30
CA GLU A 63 -11.99 -8.95 18.00
C GLU A 63 -12.85 -8.81 19.27
N ASP A 64 -12.58 -9.59 20.32
CA ASP A 64 -13.28 -9.53 21.61
C ASP A 64 -12.83 -8.32 22.45
N LYS A 65 -11.52 -8.01 22.46
CA LYS A 65 -10.99 -6.82 23.13
C LYS A 65 -11.04 -5.55 22.29
N ARG A 66 -11.23 -5.69 20.97
CA ARG A 66 -11.11 -4.60 19.97
C ARG A 66 -9.74 -3.91 19.99
N GLU A 67 -8.67 -4.70 20.16
CA GLU A 67 -7.29 -4.23 20.28
C GLU A 67 -6.38 -4.81 19.20
N TYR A 68 -5.55 -3.96 18.60
CA TYR A 68 -4.46 -4.36 17.72
C TYR A 68 -3.20 -4.72 18.51
N SER A 69 -2.45 -5.73 18.06
CA SER A 69 -1.13 -6.05 18.60
C SER A 69 -0.24 -6.76 17.57
N LEU A 70 1.06 -6.81 17.84
CA LEU A 70 2.03 -7.56 17.05
C LEU A 70 2.35 -8.90 17.72
N VAL A 71 2.23 -10.00 16.98
CA VAL A 71 2.71 -11.33 17.39
C VAL A 71 4.10 -11.61 16.81
N ILE A 72 5.06 -10.76 17.18
CA ILE A 72 6.50 -10.86 16.93
C ILE A 72 7.24 -10.07 18.03
N THR A 73 8.40 -10.54 18.50
CA THR A 73 9.21 -9.79 19.48
C THR A 73 10.07 -8.71 18.80
N LYS A 74 10.63 -7.79 19.61
CA LYS A 74 11.58 -6.79 19.10
C LYS A 74 12.82 -7.48 18.52
N GLU A 75 13.35 -8.48 19.20
CA GLU A 75 14.54 -9.25 18.78
C GLU A 75 14.30 -9.98 17.45
N GLU A 76 13.14 -10.60 17.28
CA GLU A 76 12.75 -11.23 16.02
C GLU A 76 12.64 -10.19 14.89
N ALA A 77 12.00 -9.04 15.14
CA ALA A 77 11.87 -7.98 14.14
C ALA A 77 13.23 -7.37 13.74
N LEU A 78 14.15 -7.17 14.70
CA LEU A 78 15.54 -6.77 14.41
C LEU A 78 16.26 -7.84 13.58
N GLY A 79 16.04 -9.13 13.89
CA GLY A 79 16.55 -10.25 13.10
C GLY A 79 16.03 -10.30 11.66
N LEU A 80 14.86 -9.71 11.39
CA LEU A 80 14.32 -9.50 10.04
C LEU A 80 14.84 -8.22 9.34
N GLY A 81 15.72 -7.45 9.99
CA GLY A 81 16.35 -6.26 9.43
C GLY A 81 15.66 -4.93 9.73
N LEU A 82 14.71 -4.88 10.68
CA LEU A 82 14.22 -3.60 11.19
C LEU A 82 15.31 -2.92 12.05
N THR A 83 15.23 -1.59 12.14
CA THR A 83 15.91 -0.85 13.22
C THR A 83 15.02 -0.80 14.46
N GLU A 84 15.63 -0.58 15.64
CA GLU A 84 14.87 -0.40 16.88
C GLU A 84 13.83 0.72 16.76
N SER A 85 14.23 1.87 16.21
CA SER A 85 13.31 3.00 16.01
C SER A 85 12.12 2.65 15.13
N MET A 86 12.29 1.82 14.09
CA MET A 86 11.17 1.40 13.23
C MET A 86 10.16 0.54 14.00
N PHE A 87 10.65 -0.38 14.84
CA PHE A 87 9.78 -1.22 15.67
C PHE A 87 9.09 -0.40 16.76
N ASP A 88 9.83 0.43 17.49
CA ASP A 88 9.32 1.25 18.58
C ASP A 88 8.27 2.27 18.09
N ASN A 89 8.48 2.85 16.88
CA ASN A 89 7.48 3.69 16.21
C ASN A 89 6.18 2.92 15.90
N ALA A 90 6.29 1.67 15.41
CA ALA A 90 5.13 0.85 15.07
C ALA A 90 4.33 0.43 16.31
N ILE A 91 5.01 0.10 17.42
CA ILE A 91 4.37 -0.16 18.72
C ILE A 91 3.62 1.09 19.19
N LYS A 92 4.26 2.26 19.16
CA LYS A 92 3.63 3.53 19.54
C LYS A 92 2.39 3.85 18.69
N GLU A 93 2.44 3.62 17.37
CA GLU A 93 1.30 3.83 16.47
C GLU A 93 0.11 2.93 16.84
N ILE A 94 0.38 1.67 17.18
CA ILE A 94 -0.64 0.71 17.67
C ILE A 94 -1.21 1.15 19.03
N GLU A 95 -0.38 1.64 19.96
CA GLU A 95 -0.83 2.15 21.27
C GLU A 95 -1.75 3.38 21.11
N GLU A 96 -1.36 4.34 20.28
CA GLU A 96 -2.17 5.53 19.97
C GLU A 96 -3.48 5.15 19.28
N THR A 97 -3.46 4.14 18.39
CA THR A 97 -4.66 3.62 17.73
C THR A 97 -5.60 2.90 18.69
N ASN A 98 -5.08 2.01 19.55
CA ASN A 98 -5.87 1.31 20.57
C ASN A 98 -6.47 2.27 21.59
N LYS A 99 -5.77 3.36 21.93
CA LYS A 99 -6.32 4.44 22.73
C LYS A 99 -7.49 5.13 22.01
N PHE A 100 -7.34 5.50 20.74
CA PHE A 100 -8.42 6.10 19.95
C PHE A 100 -9.66 5.19 19.87
N ILE A 101 -9.49 3.87 19.68
CA ILE A 101 -10.60 2.91 19.65
C ILE A 101 -11.40 2.96 20.96
N LYS A 102 -10.70 2.90 22.10
CA LYS A 102 -11.33 2.96 23.44
C LYS A 102 -12.05 4.28 23.68
N GLU A 103 -11.45 5.41 23.28
CA GLU A 103 -12.08 6.73 23.40
C GLU A 103 -13.35 6.81 22.54
N TYR A 104 -13.29 6.33 21.28
CA TYR A 104 -14.43 6.34 20.37
C TYR A 104 -15.57 5.41 20.79
N ASP A 105 -15.26 4.17 21.25
CA ASP A 105 -16.28 3.21 21.69
C ASP A 105 -16.96 3.64 23.00
N ASN A 106 -16.34 4.51 23.81
CA ASN A 106 -17.01 5.13 24.96
C ASN A 106 -18.05 6.19 24.56
N GLU A 107 -17.83 6.90 23.45
CA GLU A 107 -18.76 7.93 22.95
C GLU A 107 -19.87 7.34 22.06
N THR A 108 -19.49 6.42 21.16
CA THR A 108 -20.37 5.78 20.17
C THR A 108 -20.10 4.27 20.09
N PRO A 109 -20.63 3.47 21.04
CA PRO A 109 -20.29 2.06 21.18
C PRO A 109 -20.54 1.23 19.90
N ASN A 110 -19.49 0.56 19.43
CA ASN A 110 -19.52 -0.36 18.29
C ASN A 110 -19.85 0.27 16.91
N GLU A 111 -19.84 1.60 16.77
CA GLU A 111 -19.96 2.23 15.44
C GLU A 111 -18.63 2.24 14.65
N LEU A 112 -17.49 2.10 15.34
CA LEU A 112 -16.16 2.06 14.71
C LEU A 112 -15.86 0.68 14.11
N LEU A 113 -15.73 0.64 12.79
CA LEU A 113 -15.27 -0.53 12.05
C LEU A 113 -13.77 -0.75 12.25
N LEU A 114 -13.36 -1.96 12.59
CA LEU A 114 -11.96 -2.37 12.71
C LEU A 114 -11.63 -3.38 11.61
N THR A 115 -10.62 -3.08 10.79
CA THR A 115 -10.15 -3.99 9.74
C THR A 115 -9.26 -5.06 10.35
N ASN A 116 -9.66 -6.32 10.24
CA ASN A 116 -8.81 -7.45 10.60
C ASN A 116 -7.71 -7.62 9.52
N PRO A 117 -6.42 -7.45 9.85
CA PRO A 117 -5.31 -7.45 8.88
C PRO A 117 -5.09 -8.79 8.18
N ARG A 118 -5.69 -9.88 8.69
CA ARG A 118 -5.54 -11.23 8.15
C ARG A 118 -6.72 -11.68 7.29
N GLN A 119 -7.77 -10.85 7.15
CA GLN A 119 -8.84 -11.14 6.21
C GLN A 119 -8.34 -11.05 4.76
N LYS A 120 -8.91 -11.86 3.87
CA LYS A 120 -8.54 -11.84 2.45
C LYS A 120 -8.82 -10.45 1.86
N THR A 121 -7.80 -9.84 1.26
CA THR A 121 -7.91 -8.54 0.58
C THR A 121 -9.08 -8.55 -0.39
N ILE A 122 -10.04 -7.67 -0.17
CA ILE A 122 -11.20 -7.55 -1.06
C ILE A 122 -10.73 -6.93 -2.37
N GLU A 123 -10.82 -7.67 -3.47
CA GLU A 123 -10.35 -7.18 -4.75
C GLU A 123 -11.15 -5.95 -5.24
N GLU A 124 -10.41 -4.97 -5.78
CA GLU A 124 -10.96 -3.80 -6.47
C GLU A 124 -11.84 -4.18 -7.67
N SER A 125 -11.68 -5.39 -8.22
CA SER A 125 -12.51 -5.96 -9.29
C SER A 125 -14.01 -5.94 -8.97
N THR A 126 -14.38 -5.82 -7.68
CA THR A 126 -15.76 -5.67 -7.18
C THR A 126 -16.33 -4.24 -7.23
N LEU A 127 -15.56 -3.20 -7.61
CA LEU A 127 -16.03 -1.81 -7.73
C LEU A 127 -16.52 -1.42 -9.15
N ARG A 128 -16.95 -2.38 -9.97
CA ARG A 128 -17.48 -2.12 -11.33
C ARG A 128 -18.89 -1.51 -11.33
N ALA A 129 -19.02 -0.30 -10.79
CA ALA A 129 -20.17 0.58 -11.00
C ALA A 129 -19.91 1.50 -12.22
N SER A 130 -20.97 2.03 -12.83
CA SER A 130 -20.87 3.09 -13.85
C SER A 130 -20.35 4.43 -13.29
N GLU A 131 -20.43 4.59 -11.97
CA GLU A 131 -20.01 5.76 -11.22
C GLU A 131 -19.06 5.31 -10.11
N ALA A 132 -17.76 5.44 -10.40
CA ALA A 132 -16.64 5.06 -9.55
C ALA A 132 -15.45 6.01 -9.79
N GLY A 133 -14.51 6.07 -8.85
CA GLY A 133 -13.32 6.90 -8.96
C GLY A 133 -12.32 6.65 -7.85
N VAL A 134 -11.28 7.49 -7.77
CA VAL A 134 -10.26 7.44 -6.73
C VAL A 134 -10.09 8.83 -6.13
N ILE A 135 -9.98 8.90 -4.81
CA ILE A 135 -9.50 10.07 -4.07
C ILE A 135 -8.10 9.75 -3.55
N SER A 136 -7.16 10.66 -3.70
CA SER A 136 -5.81 10.54 -3.14
C SER A 136 -5.48 11.76 -2.29
N THR A 137 -4.75 11.54 -1.19
CA THR A 137 -4.13 12.60 -0.38
C THR A 137 -2.64 12.31 -0.23
N SER A 138 -1.84 13.36 -0.02
CA SER A 138 -0.41 13.26 0.32
C SER A 138 -0.14 13.55 1.80
N ASP A 139 -1.20 13.79 2.57
CA ASP A 139 -1.19 14.18 3.97
C ASP A 139 -2.52 13.83 4.66
N ASN A 140 -2.68 14.29 5.90
CA ASN A 140 -3.89 14.18 6.71
C ASN A 140 -5.02 15.16 6.32
N GLN A 141 -4.97 15.87 5.20
CA GLN A 141 -6.06 16.74 4.78
C GLN A 141 -7.18 15.95 4.10
N TRP A 142 -8.30 16.61 3.84
CA TRP A 142 -9.40 16.02 3.09
C TRP A 142 -9.10 16.06 1.59
N GLY A 143 -9.04 14.88 0.97
CA GLY A 143 -9.20 14.72 -0.47
C GLY A 143 -10.69 14.66 -0.83
N TYR A 144 -11.03 15.10 -2.04
CA TYR A 144 -12.43 15.22 -2.47
C TYR A 144 -12.66 14.61 -3.87
N SER A 145 -13.89 14.14 -4.08
CA SER A 145 -14.42 13.82 -5.41
C SER A 145 -15.91 14.18 -5.47
N SER A 146 -16.54 14.02 -6.63
CA SER A 146 -17.98 14.20 -6.77
C SER A 146 -18.53 13.46 -7.98
N PHE A 147 -19.80 13.07 -7.91
CA PHE A 147 -20.54 12.56 -9.04
C PHE A 147 -21.95 13.15 -9.09
N SER A 148 -22.54 13.17 -10.28
CA SER A 148 -23.95 13.42 -10.53
C SER A 148 -24.56 12.13 -11.10
N SER A 149 -25.84 11.88 -10.84
CA SER A 149 -26.60 10.64 -11.16
C SER A 149 -26.80 9.63 -10.01
N VAL A 150 -27.29 10.12 -8.86
CA VAL A 150 -27.99 9.23 -7.90
C VAL A 150 -29.22 8.61 -8.58
N THR A 151 -29.08 7.39 -9.08
CA THR A 151 -30.20 6.52 -9.45
C THR A 151 -31.02 6.20 -8.20
N ARG A 152 -32.34 5.98 -8.33
CA ARG A 152 -33.22 5.74 -7.17
C ARG A 152 -32.88 4.49 -6.35
N GLU A 153 -31.99 3.63 -6.85
CA GLU A 153 -31.55 2.38 -6.21
C GLU A 153 -30.25 2.55 -5.39
N ALA A 154 -29.57 3.70 -5.47
CA ALA A 154 -28.29 3.91 -4.80
C ALA A 154 -28.45 4.04 -3.27
N LYS A 155 -27.96 3.06 -2.51
CA LYS A 155 -27.99 3.07 -1.03
C LYS A 155 -26.89 3.94 -0.42
N GLY A 156 -25.75 4.05 -1.09
CA GLY A 156 -24.59 4.79 -0.59
C GLY A 156 -23.35 4.62 -1.45
N VAL A 157 -22.22 5.05 -0.90
CA VAL A 157 -20.89 4.93 -1.52
C VAL A 157 -20.04 3.99 -0.69
N ARG A 158 -19.42 3.04 -1.37
CA ARG A 158 -18.43 2.10 -0.83
C ARG A 158 -17.06 2.67 -1.14
N PHE A 159 -16.25 2.89 -0.12
CA PHE A 159 -14.84 3.28 -0.21
C PHE A 159 -13.97 2.07 0.13
N LEU A 160 -12.89 1.85 -0.62
CA LEU A 160 -11.80 0.94 -0.30
C LEU A 160 -10.55 1.79 -0.02
N CYS A 161 -10.24 1.97 1.25
CA CYS A 161 -9.21 2.86 1.75
C CYS A 161 -7.86 2.14 1.95
N ARG A 162 -6.76 2.86 1.69
CA ARG A 162 -5.36 2.45 1.91
C ARG A 162 -4.52 3.61 2.46
N SER A 163 -3.59 3.29 3.36
CA SER A 163 -2.50 4.14 3.82
C SER A 163 -1.31 4.03 2.87
N ALA A 164 -0.39 4.99 2.97
CA ALA A 164 0.89 4.96 2.27
C ALA A 164 2.01 4.34 3.14
N ALA A 165 1.97 4.55 4.46
CA ALA A 165 2.99 4.14 5.41
C ALA A 165 2.46 3.72 6.79
N ALA A 166 1.37 4.32 7.29
CA ALA A 166 0.82 4.02 8.63
C ALA A 166 0.34 2.56 8.71
N LEU A 167 0.76 1.84 9.77
CA LEU A 167 0.46 0.44 10.07
C LEU A 167 -1.02 0.22 10.44
N THR A 168 -1.60 1.09 11.27
CA THR A 168 -3.00 1.03 11.73
C THR A 168 -3.72 2.38 11.56
N PRO A 169 -3.94 2.83 10.30
CA PRO A 169 -4.48 4.16 10.00
C PRO A 169 -5.95 4.33 10.39
N VAL A 170 -6.32 5.52 10.86
CA VAL A 170 -7.71 5.96 11.02
C VAL A 170 -8.20 6.60 9.73
N TYR A 171 -9.19 6.01 9.08
CA TYR A 171 -9.85 6.58 7.91
C TYR A 171 -11.16 7.25 8.25
N ASN A 172 -11.47 8.35 7.57
CA ASN A 172 -12.76 9.02 7.61
C ASN A 172 -13.26 9.24 6.19
N CYS A 173 -14.49 8.79 5.91
CA CYS A 173 -15.16 8.98 4.63
C CYS A 173 -16.51 9.64 4.82
N PHE A 174 -16.92 10.49 3.88
CA PHE A 174 -18.27 11.07 3.88
C PHE A 174 -18.93 11.10 2.50
N THR A 175 -20.27 11.11 2.51
CA THR A 175 -21.10 11.66 1.42
C THR A 175 -21.75 12.94 1.90
N LYS A 176 -21.83 13.96 1.04
CA LYS A 176 -22.41 15.27 1.36
C LYS A 176 -23.27 15.79 0.21
N TRP A 177 -24.45 16.27 0.57
CA TRP A 177 -25.37 16.96 -0.33
C TRP A 177 -26.06 18.12 0.40
N ALA A 178 -26.04 19.30 -0.20
CA ALA A 178 -26.47 20.54 0.44
C ALA A 178 -25.89 20.69 1.87
N ALA A 179 -26.75 20.72 2.89
CA ALA A 179 -26.37 20.76 4.31
C ALA A 179 -26.18 19.36 4.93
N GLU A 180 -26.76 18.30 4.35
CA GLU A 180 -26.69 16.95 4.88
C GLU A 180 -25.30 16.34 4.62
N THR A 181 -24.70 15.77 5.66
CA THR A 181 -23.44 15.02 5.57
C THR A 181 -23.60 13.72 6.34
N LYS A 182 -23.28 12.59 5.71
CA LYS A 182 -23.21 11.29 6.36
C LYS A 182 -21.76 10.83 6.30
N SER A 183 -21.21 10.40 7.42
CA SER A 183 -19.83 9.94 7.55
C SER A 183 -19.74 8.56 8.22
N ARG A 184 -18.61 7.90 8.00
CA ARG A 184 -18.17 6.72 8.76
C ARG A 184 -16.65 6.80 8.98
N THR A 185 -16.23 6.26 10.10
CA THR A 185 -14.83 6.14 10.52
C THR A 185 -14.48 4.65 10.59
N ALA A 186 -13.24 4.30 10.25
CA ALA A 186 -12.74 2.93 10.38
C ALA A 186 -11.25 2.93 10.69
N ILE A 187 -10.79 1.88 11.38
CA ILE A 187 -9.37 1.57 11.54
C ILE A 187 -8.98 0.58 10.46
N GLY A 188 -7.90 0.90 9.75
CA GLY A 188 -7.33 0.05 8.73
C GLY A 188 -6.11 -0.73 9.20
N ALA A 189 -5.53 -1.47 8.26
CA ALA A 189 -4.17 -1.96 8.37
C ALA A 189 -3.45 -1.76 7.03
N ILE A 190 -2.14 -1.50 7.05
CA ILE A 190 -1.35 -1.35 5.81
C ILE A 190 -1.32 -2.66 5.01
N GLY A 191 -1.30 -2.54 3.69
CA GLY A 191 -1.28 -3.68 2.77
C GLY A 191 -2.64 -4.36 2.52
N VAL A 192 -3.71 -3.97 3.23
CA VAL A 192 -5.08 -4.46 3.01
C VAL A 192 -6.07 -3.34 2.69
N ASN A 193 -7.13 -3.67 1.96
CA ASN A 193 -8.23 -2.74 1.68
C ASN A 193 -9.15 -2.64 2.90
N THR A 194 -9.33 -1.43 3.43
CA THR A 194 -10.35 -1.16 4.45
C THR A 194 -11.64 -0.70 3.78
N GLU A 195 -12.72 -1.47 3.92
CA GLU A 195 -14.00 -1.15 3.30
C GLU A 195 -14.87 -0.28 4.19
N ILE A 196 -15.28 0.90 3.70
CA ILE A 196 -16.20 1.80 4.41
C ILE A 196 -17.44 2.04 3.55
N LYS A 197 -18.61 1.59 4.02
CA LYS A 197 -19.90 1.88 3.39
C LYS A 197 -20.55 3.10 4.05
N VAL A 198 -20.51 4.24 3.36
CA VAL A 198 -21.18 5.47 3.81
C VAL A 198 -22.55 5.55 3.13
N PRO A 199 -23.67 5.65 3.90
CA PRO A 199 -24.99 5.82 3.29
C PRO A 199 -25.09 7.13 2.50
N MET A 200 -26.00 7.17 1.52
CA MET A 200 -26.19 8.37 0.70
C MET A 200 -26.83 9.51 1.52
N ALA A 201 -26.24 10.70 1.47
CA ALA A 201 -26.75 11.92 2.13
C ALA A 201 -27.93 12.59 1.39
N VAL A 202 -28.77 11.81 0.66
CA VAL A 202 -29.68 12.32 -0.39
C VAL A 202 -31.04 11.63 -0.31
N SER A 203 -32.10 12.39 -0.57
CA SER A 203 -33.44 11.89 -0.88
C SER A 203 -33.94 12.43 -2.24
N GLY A 204 -33.46 11.86 -3.34
CA GLY A 204 -33.92 12.26 -4.69
C GLY A 204 -32.93 11.99 -5.83
N SER A 205 -33.44 12.07 -7.06
CA SER A 205 -32.67 11.91 -8.29
C SER A 205 -32.05 13.23 -8.78
N GLN A 206 -30.94 13.16 -9.51
CA GLN A 206 -30.24 14.30 -10.17
C GLN A 206 -29.58 15.34 -9.22
N SER A 207 -28.90 14.88 -8.17
CA SER A 207 -28.07 15.75 -7.32
C SER A 207 -26.57 15.53 -7.52
N LEU A 208 -25.77 16.60 -7.39
CA LEU A 208 -24.31 16.54 -7.33
C LEU A 208 -23.89 16.18 -5.90
N ILE A 209 -23.25 15.03 -5.73
CA ILE A 209 -22.85 14.50 -4.42
C ILE A 209 -21.37 14.73 -4.25
N ARG A 210 -20.99 15.35 -3.13
CA ARG A 210 -19.57 15.50 -2.76
C ARG A 210 -19.15 14.32 -1.89
N LEU A 211 -17.98 13.79 -2.20
CA LEU A 211 -17.32 12.74 -1.46
C LEU A 211 -16.05 13.30 -0.83
N GLY A 212 -15.72 12.81 0.35
CA GLY A 212 -14.46 13.12 1.01
C GLY A 212 -13.81 11.87 1.58
N PHE A 213 -12.48 11.86 1.55
CA PHE A 213 -11.64 10.89 2.22
C PHE A 213 -10.51 11.61 2.97
N LYS A 214 -10.19 11.13 4.17
CA LYS A 214 -9.06 11.56 5.00
C LYS A 214 -8.49 10.35 5.75
N THR A 215 -7.19 10.38 6.00
CA THR A 215 -6.45 9.38 6.80
C THR A 215 -5.67 10.05 7.95
N SER A 216 -5.30 9.27 8.97
CA SER A 216 -4.32 9.66 10.01
C SER A 216 -2.86 9.51 9.57
N ASP A 217 -2.60 8.89 8.41
CA ASP A 217 -1.26 8.76 7.84
C ASP A 217 -0.73 10.13 7.36
N SER A 218 0.45 10.51 7.85
CA SER A 218 1.15 11.75 7.47
C SER A 218 1.63 11.77 6.03
N ASN A 219 1.71 10.62 5.38
CA ASN A 219 2.07 10.44 3.97
C ASN A 219 0.82 10.37 3.08
N GLY A 220 -0.37 10.53 3.68
CA GLY A 220 -1.64 10.43 3.01
C GLY A 220 -2.02 8.99 2.64
N GLY A 221 -2.78 8.84 1.57
CA GLY A 221 -3.35 7.56 1.18
C GLY A 221 -4.31 7.67 0.02
N THR A 222 -5.03 6.59 -0.25
CA THR A 222 -6.01 6.53 -1.34
C THR A 222 -7.33 5.90 -0.90
N ALA A 223 -8.41 6.31 -1.54
CA ALA A 223 -9.71 5.68 -1.43
C ALA A 223 -10.33 5.52 -2.82
N SER A 224 -10.33 4.29 -3.33
CA SER A 224 -11.14 3.90 -4.48
C SER A 224 -12.60 3.84 -4.04
N TRP A 225 -13.50 4.48 -4.77
CA TRP A 225 -14.92 4.56 -4.40
C TRP A 225 -15.84 4.12 -5.54
N GLY A 226 -17.02 3.61 -5.17
CA GLY A 226 -18.09 3.27 -6.11
C GLY A 226 -19.45 3.21 -5.43
N ILE A 227 -20.52 3.42 -6.19
CA ILE A 227 -21.90 3.36 -5.66
C ILE A 227 -22.32 1.90 -5.43
N TYR A 228 -22.98 1.63 -4.30
CA TYR A 228 -23.63 0.34 -4.04
C TYR A 228 -25.17 0.47 -3.95
N ARG A 229 -25.86 -0.62 -4.29
CA ARG A 229 -27.33 -0.72 -4.37
C ARG A 229 -27.91 -1.71 -3.36
#